data_AF-A0A0D5C2H9-F1
#
_entry.id   AF-A0A0D5C2H9-F1
#
_cell.length_a   1.000
_cell.length_b   1.000
_cell.length_c   1.000
_cell.angle_alpha   90.00
_cell.angle_beta   90.00
_cell.angle_gamma   90.00
#
_symmetry.space_group_name_H-M   'P 1'
#
loop_
_entity.id
_entity.type
_entity.pdbx_description
1 polymer ?
#
loop_
_entity_poly.entity_id
_entity_poly.type
_entity_poly.pdbx_seq_one_letter_code
_entity_poly.pdbx_strand_id
1 'polypeptide(L)'
;MIPLLVATATLLPSNEVAFSNNEITLDDTQNLDLSSNVASVTSFESSIGDTTTTLTKQVQLVTSQAGGKITLKNSVLPTVTVSLPDRIKISGPATWDNIITPPRQISTSGTVPSGFQTPTVSIQVGSQDVVLVFDTSVTILLTGTTGQTAYKLPGQNTWALISTCLGTYENPTDPPLNGECSVSNGVDTKIATFHFTEFTALSTISATTSSPATTTTSSGTASSSGGGGRTGVGSSGGSGSSSSAGFAGRLLPEGESQIRVFPNWFQTSLVTYWIEDSITDDEFKNAINYLLNKNIIKINVPSEQNVQLLDLAPSIKNLFKLWTMDKLTDSAIIKIITYYRAVGVW
;
A
#
# COMPACT_ATOMS: atom_id res chain seq x y z
N MET A 1 -2.65 -13.78 -37.27
CA MET A 1 -3.06 -15.03 -36.59
C MET A 1 -2.00 -15.27 -35.53
N ILE A 2 -2.28 -14.90 -34.28
CA ILE A 2 -1.30 -14.88 -33.17
C ILE A 2 -1.30 -16.29 -32.54
N PRO A 3 -0.14 -16.95 -32.36
CA PRO A 3 -0.10 -18.28 -31.79
C PRO A 3 -0.41 -18.23 -30.29
N LEU A 4 -1.52 -18.87 -29.91
CA LEU A 4 -1.93 -19.08 -28.53
C LEU A 4 -1.02 -20.16 -27.93
N LEU A 5 -0.15 -19.80 -26.99
CA LEU A 5 0.60 -20.79 -26.22
C LEU A 5 -0.36 -21.38 -25.19
N VAL A 6 -1.01 -22.47 -25.56
CA VAL A 6 -1.75 -23.32 -24.61
C VAL A 6 -0.68 -23.96 -23.73
N ALA A 7 -0.39 -23.34 -22.57
CA ALA A 7 0.24 -24.06 -21.48
C ALA A 7 -0.54 -25.38 -21.32
N THR A 8 0.17 -26.51 -21.19
CA THR A 8 -0.44 -27.82 -20.96
C THR A 8 -1.18 -27.82 -19.61
N ALA A 9 -2.35 -27.19 -19.60
CA ALA A 9 -3.30 -27.16 -18.53
C ALA A 9 -3.94 -28.54 -18.48
N THR A 10 -3.51 -29.35 -17.53
CA THR A 10 -4.25 -30.58 -17.23
C THR A 10 -5.55 -30.13 -16.56
N LEU A 11 -6.68 -30.44 -17.19
CA LEU A 11 -8.02 -30.12 -16.66
C LEU A 11 -8.15 -30.76 -15.27
N LEU A 12 -8.13 -29.92 -14.24
CA LEU A 12 -8.48 -30.25 -12.86
C LEU A 12 -10.01 -29.98 -12.67
N PRO A 13 -10.63 -30.30 -11.52
CA PRO A 13 -12.04 -29.96 -11.26
C PRO A 13 -12.43 -28.54 -11.72
N SER A 14 -13.70 -28.36 -12.10
CA SER A 14 -14.23 -27.13 -12.71
C SER A 14 -13.79 -25.87 -11.94
N ASN A 15 -12.89 -25.08 -12.55
CA ASN A 15 -12.26 -23.83 -12.07
C ASN A 15 -10.76 -23.86 -11.72
N GLU A 16 -10.07 -25.00 -11.87
CA GLU A 16 -8.63 -25.13 -11.60
C GLU A 16 -7.80 -25.25 -12.90
N VAL A 17 -6.68 -24.50 -12.97
CA VAL A 17 -5.68 -24.62 -14.04
C VAL A 17 -4.37 -25.13 -13.46
N ALA A 18 -3.93 -26.32 -13.89
CA ALA A 18 -2.65 -26.90 -13.46
C ALA A 18 -1.49 -26.52 -14.39
N PHE A 19 -0.36 -26.08 -13.83
CA PHE A 19 0.87 -25.86 -14.56
C PHE A 19 1.94 -26.90 -14.18
N SER A 20 2.46 -27.62 -15.18
CA SER A 20 3.54 -28.60 -15.00
C SER A 20 4.90 -27.93 -14.78
N ASN A 21 5.11 -26.79 -15.43
CA ASN A 21 6.30 -25.97 -15.34
C ASN A 21 5.96 -24.72 -14.53
N ASN A 22 6.62 -24.53 -13.39
CA ASN A 22 6.44 -23.40 -12.45
C ASN A 22 6.88 -22.02 -13.03
N GLU A 23 6.99 -21.92 -14.34
CA GLU A 23 7.42 -20.74 -15.07
C GLU A 23 6.71 -20.67 -16.43
N ILE A 24 6.21 -19.48 -16.75
CA ILE A 24 5.54 -19.13 -18.00
C ILE A 24 6.25 -17.89 -18.55
N THR A 25 6.99 -18.08 -19.63
CA THR A 25 7.64 -16.99 -20.35
C THR A 25 6.85 -16.69 -21.61
N LEU A 26 6.31 -15.47 -21.68
CA LEU A 26 5.57 -14.94 -22.82
C LEU A 26 6.39 -13.81 -23.46
N ASP A 27 6.10 -13.44 -24.70
CA ASP A 27 6.59 -12.19 -25.30
C ASP A 27 5.54 -11.06 -25.22
N ASP A 28 5.83 -9.90 -25.80
CA ASP A 28 4.90 -8.76 -25.88
C ASP A 28 3.74 -8.96 -26.87
N THR A 29 3.61 -10.14 -27.49
CA THR A 29 2.48 -10.48 -28.36
C THR A 29 1.62 -11.60 -27.77
N GLN A 30 2.10 -12.25 -26.71
CA GLN A 30 1.43 -13.37 -26.06
C GLN A 30 0.76 -12.96 -24.74
N ASN A 31 -0.32 -13.65 -24.41
CA ASN A 31 -1.05 -13.52 -23.15
C ASN A 31 -1.40 -14.91 -22.59
N LEU A 32 -1.65 -14.98 -21.29
CA LEU A 32 -2.17 -16.17 -20.63
C LEU A 32 -3.70 -16.18 -20.73
N ASP A 33 -4.24 -17.09 -21.53
CA ASP A 33 -5.68 -17.28 -21.69
C ASP A 33 -6.19 -18.34 -20.69
N LEU A 34 -7.11 -17.94 -19.81
CA LEU A 34 -7.71 -18.79 -18.78
C LEU A 34 -9.16 -19.17 -19.09
N SER A 35 -9.69 -18.78 -20.26
CA SER A 35 -11.10 -18.88 -20.63
C SER A 35 -11.72 -20.26 -20.45
N SER A 36 -10.94 -21.34 -20.61
CA SER A 36 -11.39 -22.72 -20.45
C SER A 36 -11.71 -23.13 -19.00
N ASN A 37 -11.24 -22.36 -18.02
CA ASN A 37 -11.35 -22.71 -16.59
C ASN A 37 -11.87 -21.54 -15.74
N VAL A 38 -12.27 -20.40 -16.30
CA VAL A 38 -12.93 -19.36 -15.51
C VAL A 38 -14.37 -19.78 -15.21
N ALA A 39 -14.72 -19.80 -13.93
CA ALA A 39 -16.07 -20.05 -13.46
C ALA A 39 -16.78 -18.75 -13.06
N SER A 40 -18.08 -18.68 -13.31
CA SER A 40 -18.94 -17.65 -12.71
C SER A 40 -19.18 -17.98 -11.24
N VAL A 41 -19.12 -16.96 -10.38
CA VAL A 41 -19.33 -17.08 -8.93
C VAL A 41 -20.40 -16.10 -8.46
N THR A 42 -20.97 -16.34 -7.28
CA THR A 42 -21.84 -15.36 -6.61
C THR A 42 -21.11 -14.04 -6.46
N SER A 43 -21.75 -12.94 -6.84
CA SER A 43 -21.14 -11.62 -6.81
C SER A 43 -20.69 -11.21 -5.41
N PHE A 44 -19.48 -10.69 -5.30
CA PHE A 44 -18.96 -10.09 -4.07
C PHE A 44 -18.15 -8.84 -4.39
N GLU A 45 -18.06 -7.92 -3.44
CA GLU A 45 -17.36 -6.65 -3.62
C GLU A 45 -15.93 -6.74 -3.08
N SER A 46 -15.00 -6.12 -3.80
CA SER A 46 -13.64 -5.85 -3.32
C SER A 46 -13.32 -4.36 -3.46
N SER A 47 -12.54 -3.82 -2.53
CA SER A 47 -12.12 -2.41 -2.55
C SER A 47 -10.61 -2.32 -2.65
N ILE A 48 -10.13 -1.59 -3.66
CA ILE A 48 -8.71 -1.31 -3.93
C ILE A 48 -8.56 0.21 -3.96
N GLY A 49 -7.82 0.76 -3.00
CA GLY A 49 -7.85 2.20 -2.72
C GLY A 49 -9.30 2.68 -2.49
N ASP A 50 -9.71 3.72 -3.21
CA ASP A 50 -11.07 4.29 -3.15
C ASP A 50 -12.04 3.66 -4.17
N THR A 51 -11.61 2.63 -4.92
CA THR A 51 -12.44 1.99 -5.95
C THR A 51 -13.02 0.68 -5.44
N THR A 52 -14.34 0.53 -5.53
CA THR A 52 -15.04 -0.73 -5.28
C THR A 52 -15.35 -1.42 -6.61
N THR A 53 -15.05 -2.71 -6.71
CA THR A 53 -15.28 -3.54 -7.89
C THR A 53 -16.12 -4.78 -7.53
N THR A 54 -17.16 -5.03 -8.32
CA THR A 54 -18.00 -6.21 -8.21
C THR A 54 -17.35 -7.37 -8.96
N LEU A 55 -17.02 -8.44 -8.25
CA LEU A 55 -16.35 -9.62 -8.76
C LEU A 55 -17.36 -10.74 -8.99
N THR A 56 -17.38 -11.30 -10.20
CA THR A 56 -18.35 -12.34 -10.61
C THR A 56 -17.71 -13.52 -11.34
N LYS A 57 -16.41 -13.43 -11.61
CA LYS A 57 -15.62 -14.48 -12.25
C LYS A 57 -14.47 -14.90 -11.35
N GLN A 58 -14.14 -16.18 -11.33
CA GLN A 58 -13.02 -16.72 -10.57
C GLN A 58 -12.34 -17.88 -11.29
N VAL A 59 -11.04 -18.00 -11.10
CA VAL A 59 -10.23 -19.16 -11.50
C VAL A 59 -9.15 -19.40 -10.45
N GLN A 60 -8.79 -20.65 -10.20
CA GLN A 60 -7.70 -21.02 -9.31
C GLN A 60 -6.53 -21.56 -10.13
N LEU A 61 -5.33 -21.06 -9.89
CA LEU A 61 -4.12 -21.60 -10.50
C LEU A 61 -3.43 -22.56 -9.53
N VAL A 62 -3.05 -23.73 -10.02
CA VAL A 62 -2.42 -24.81 -9.24
C VAL A 62 -1.09 -25.17 -9.87
N THR A 63 -0.07 -25.33 -9.05
CA THR A 63 1.25 -25.80 -9.50
C THR A 63 1.40 -27.30 -9.29
N SER A 64 2.29 -27.93 -10.06
CA SER A 64 2.55 -29.37 -9.94
C SER A 64 3.24 -29.78 -8.63
N GLN A 65 3.68 -28.82 -7.82
CA GLN A 65 4.38 -29.03 -6.54
C GLN A 65 3.73 -28.20 -5.45
N ALA A 66 3.42 -28.81 -4.29
CA ALA A 66 2.89 -28.06 -3.15
C ALA A 66 3.86 -26.94 -2.72
N GLY A 67 3.37 -25.71 -2.65
CA GLY A 67 4.20 -24.54 -2.36
C GLY A 67 5.05 -24.06 -3.55
N GLY A 68 4.75 -24.55 -4.75
CA GLY A 68 5.28 -24.03 -6.01
C GLY A 68 4.86 -22.58 -6.25
N LYS A 69 5.40 -22.00 -7.32
CA LYS A 69 5.07 -20.65 -7.78
C LYS A 69 4.91 -20.67 -9.29
N ILE A 70 4.04 -19.85 -9.82
CA ILE A 70 3.94 -19.59 -11.26
C ILE A 70 4.64 -18.27 -11.51
N THR A 71 5.68 -18.28 -12.35
CA THR A 71 6.40 -17.06 -12.70
C THR A 71 5.98 -16.59 -14.08
N LEU A 72 5.38 -15.41 -14.20
CA LEU A 72 5.11 -14.73 -15.46
C LEU A 72 6.30 -13.85 -15.82
N LYS A 73 6.83 -14.05 -17.02
CA LYS A 73 7.91 -13.24 -17.60
C LYS A 73 7.50 -12.70 -18.96
N ASN A 74 8.07 -11.55 -19.31
CA ASN A 74 8.04 -11.03 -20.66
C ASN A 74 9.46 -11.00 -21.24
N SER A 75 9.68 -11.68 -22.35
CA SER A 75 11.01 -11.79 -22.99
C SER A 75 11.58 -10.43 -23.42
N VAL A 76 10.75 -9.43 -23.72
CA VAL A 76 11.19 -8.07 -24.06
C VAL A 76 11.34 -7.14 -22.85
N LEU A 77 10.92 -7.59 -21.66
CA LEU A 77 11.03 -6.86 -20.40
C LEU A 77 11.67 -7.76 -19.31
N PRO A 78 12.96 -8.13 -19.47
CA PRO A 78 13.62 -9.10 -18.58
C PRO A 78 13.83 -8.58 -17.16
N THR A 79 13.69 -7.28 -16.94
CA THR A 79 13.84 -6.64 -15.62
C THR A 79 12.61 -6.77 -14.75
N VAL A 80 11.52 -7.34 -15.25
CA VAL A 80 10.25 -7.45 -14.52
C VAL A 80 9.78 -8.90 -14.53
N THR A 81 9.53 -9.44 -13.35
CA THR A 81 8.94 -10.77 -13.20
C THR A 81 7.80 -10.73 -12.19
N VAL A 82 6.77 -11.53 -12.43
CA VAL A 82 5.62 -11.63 -11.53
C VAL A 82 5.50 -13.06 -11.04
N SER A 83 5.44 -13.24 -9.73
CA SER A 83 5.35 -14.54 -9.07
C SER A 83 4.00 -14.67 -8.40
N LEU A 84 3.24 -15.69 -8.81
CA LEU A 84 1.98 -16.07 -8.22
C LEU A 84 2.18 -17.33 -7.37
N PRO A 85 1.74 -17.36 -6.11
CA PRO A 85 1.87 -18.54 -5.26
C PRO A 85 0.97 -19.70 -5.75
N ASP A 86 1.30 -20.91 -5.31
CA ASP A 86 0.46 -22.10 -5.52
C ASP A 86 -0.95 -21.90 -4.95
N ARG A 87 -1.94 -22.45 -5.65
CA ARG A 87 -3.37 -22.40 -5.30
C ARG A 87 -3.97 -20.99 -5.21
N ILE A 88 -3.36 -20.00 -5.82
CA ILE A 88 -3.91 -18.63 -5.88
C ILE A 88 -5.26 -18.62 -6.60
N LYS A 89 -6.23 -17.89 -6.05
CA LYS A 89 -7.50 -17.57 -6.72
C LYS A 89 -7.43 -16.18 -7.31
N ILE A 90 -7.82 -16.09 -8.57
CA ILE A 90 -7.90 -14.86 -9.34
C ILE A 90 -9.38 -14.58 -9.55
N SER A 91 -9.80 -13.40 -9.14
CA SER A 91 -11.18 -12.95 -9.27
C SER A 91 -11.23 -11.69 -10.13
N GLY A 92 -12.23 -11.60 -11.01
CA GLY A 92 -12.43 -10.47 -11.90
C GLY A 92 -13.91 -10.12 -12.06
N PRO A 93 -14.21 -8.91 -12.57
CA PRO A 93 -15.58 -8.52 -12.88
C PRO A 93 -16.14 -9.28 -14.08
N ALA A 94 -17.44 -9.15 -14.33
CA ALA A 94 -18.10 -9.77 -15.48
C ALA A 94 -17.47 -9.38 -16.82
N THR A 95 -16.94 -8.15 -16.90
CA THR A 95 -16.26 -7.58 -18.07
C THR A 95 -14.84 -8.06 -18.28
N TRP A 96 -14.25 -8.81 -17.34
CA TRP A 96 -12.93 -9.42 -17.56
C TRP A 96 -12.99 -10.40 -18.73
N ASP A 97 -12.05 -10.31 -19.65
CA ASP A 97 -11.92 -11.15 -20.85
C ASP A 97 -11.31 -12.54 -20.58
N ASN A 98 -11.06 -12.88 -19.32
CA ASN A 98 -10.41 -14.12 -18.86
C ASN A 98 -8.93 -14.23 -19.27
N ILE A 99 -8.32 -13.13 -19.71
CA ILE A 99 -6.93 -13.08 -20.14
C ILE A 99 -6.09 -12.39 -19.07
N ILE A 100 -4.89 -12.91 -18.83
CA ILE A 100 -3.83 -12.27 -18.04
C ILE A 100 -2.70 -11.91 -18.97
N THR A 101 -2.46 -10.62 -19.08
CA THR A 101 -1.35 -10.04 -19.81
C THR A 101 -0.08 -10.13 -18.94
N PRO A 102 1.04 -10.66 -19.45
CA PRO A 102 2.32 -10.63 -18.74
C PRO A 102 2.77 -9.18 -18.51
N PRO A 103 3.80 -8.94 -17.68
CA PRO A 103 4.35 -7.59 -17.52
C PRO A 103 4.71 -6.95 -18.86
N ARG A 104 4.11 -5.80 -19.15
CA ARG A 104 4.40 -5.01 -20.34
C ARG A 104 4.83 -3.63 -19.95
N GLN A 105 5.81 -3.12 -20.68
CA GLN A 105 6.21 -1.73 -20.57
C GLN A 105 5.19 -0.86 -21.30
N ILE A 106 4.69 0.17 -20.64
CA ILE A 106 3.80 1.17 -21.20
C ILE A 106 4.35 2.57 -20.96
N SER A 107 3.94 3.52 -21.79
CA SER A 107 4.19 4.94 -21.53
C SER A 107 3.40 5.38 -20.31
N THR A 108 4.06 6.03 -19.37
CA THR A 108 3.40 6.57 -18.18
C THR A 108 2.45 7.70 -18.56
N SER A 109 1.27 7.70 -17.95
CA SER A 109 0.31 8.80 -17.99
C SER A 109 -0.26 9.07 -16.60
N GLY A 110 -0.85 10.25 -16.41
CA GLY A 110 -1.51 10.64 -15.17
C GLY A 110 -0.71 11.57 -14.27
N THR A 111 -1.38 12.05 -13.23
CA THR A 111 -0.86 12.94 -12.21
C THR A 111 -0.14 12.13 -11.13
N VAL A 112 1.14 12.41 -10.95
CA VAL A 112 1.95 11.85 -9.86
C VAL A 112 1.77 12.65 -8.57
N PRO A 113 1.85 12.01 -7.39
CA PRO A 113 1.86 12.71 -6.11
C PRO A 113 2.96 13.77 -6.00
N SER A 114 2.70 14.81 -5.20
CA SER A 114 3.65 15.89 -4.95
C SER A 114 4.98 15.36 -4.41
N GLY A 115 6.09 15.95 -4.87
CA GLY A 115 7.43 15.54 -4.47
C GLY A 115 8.08 14.50 -5.38
N PHE A 116 7.34 13.99 -6.38
CA PHE A 116 7.84 12.99 -7.33
C PHE A 116 7.78 13.48 -8.78
N GLN A 117 8.73 13.02 -9.58
CA GLN A 117 8.76 13.22 -11.02
C GLN A 117 7.85 12.21 -11.71
N THR A 118 7.21 12.61 -12.81
CA THR A 118 6.49 11.67 -13.67
C THR A 118 7.47 10.65 -14.23
N PRO A 119 7.28 9.34 -13.96
CA PRO A 119 8.21 8.34 -14.45
C PRO A 119 8.10 8.24 -15.97
N THR A 120 9.21 7.95 -16.64
CA THR A 120 9.22 7.77 -18.11
C THR A 120 8.65 6.41 -18.52
N VAL A 121 8.63 5.46 -17.60
CA VAL A 121 8.25 4.07 -17.84
C VAL A 121 7.33 3.57 -16.75
N SER A 122 6.26 2.89 -17.14
CA SER A 122 5.39 2.14 -16.21
C SER A 122 5.21 0.73 -16.71
N ILE A 123 4.84 -0.17 -15.81
CA ILE A 123 4.54 -1.55 -16.14
C ILE A 123 3.05 -1.79 -15.98
N GLN A 124 2.45 -2.54 -16.89
CA GLN A 124 1.10 -3.04 -16.75
C GLN A 124 1.15 -4.56 -16.67
N VAL A 125 0.39 -5.14 -15.74
CA VAL A 125 0.25 -6.58 -15.57
C VAL A 125 -1.24 -6.89 -15.47
N GLY A 126 -1.68 -8.06 -15.95
CA GLY A 126 -3.06 -8.51 -15.80
C GLY A 126 -3.97 -8.01 -16.91
N SER A 127 -4.92 -7.13 -16.60
CA SER A 127 -5.87 -6.60 -17.57
C SER A 127 -5.73 -5.09 -17.69
N GLN A 128 -5.99 -4.57 -18.90
CA GLN A 128 -5.89 -3.14 -19.18
C GLN A 128 -7.10 -2.36 -18.64
N ASP A 129 -8.28 -2.96 -18.70
CA ASP A 129 -9.56 -2.25 -18.46
C ASP A 129 -10.20 -2.60 -17.11
N VAL A 130 -9.72 -3.65 -16.44
CA VAL A 130 -10.30 -4.13 -15.19
C VAL A 130 -9.22 -4.48 -14.17
N VAL A 131 -9.59 -4.36 -12.89
CA VAL A 131 -8.75 -4.82 -11.79
C VAL A 131 -8.98 -6.30 -11.57
N LEU A 132 -7.90 -7.08 -11.57
CA LEU A 132 -7.93 -8.48 -11.13
C LEU A 132 -7.51 -8.52 -9.66
N VAL A 133 -8.23 -9.30 -8.85
CA VAL A 133 -8.04 -9.38 -7.40
C VAL A 133 -7.65 -10.80 -7.00
N PHE A 134 -6.72 -10.91 -6.06
CA PHE A 134 -6.19 -12.18 -5.56
C PHE A 134 -6.63 -12.46 -4.13
N ASP A 135 -6.73 -13.74 -3.77
CA ASP A 135 -6.94 -14.17 -2.39
C ASP A 135 -5.64 -14.25 -1.57
N THR A 136 -4.51 -14.31 -2.27
CA THR A 136 -3.15 -14.41 -1.74
C THR A 136 -2.26 -13.37 -2.42
N SER A 137 -1.24 -12.87 -1.72
CA SER A 137 -0.37 -11.84 -2.27
C SER A 137 0.44 -12.38 -3.45
N VAL A 138 0.55 -11.57 -4.50
CA VAL A 138 1.47 -11.80 -5.62
C VAL A 138 2.67 -10.91 -5.48
N THR A 139 3.82 -11.37 -5.96
CA THR A 139 5.07 -10.60 -5.92
C THR A 139 5.45 -10.12 -7.31
N ILE A 140 5.66 -8.82 -7.48
CA ILE A 140 6.26 -8.23 -8.67
C ILE A 140 7.70 -7.85 -8.32
N LEU A 141 8.67 -8.43 -9.02
CA LEU A 141 10.08 -8.07 -8.87
C LEU A 141 10.49 -7.12 -10.00
N LEU A 142 11.04 -5.97 -9.61
CA LEU A 142 11.64 -4.96 -10.48
C LEU A 142 13.15 -4.97 -10.26
N THR A 143 13.91 -5.55 -11.19
CA THR A 143 15.37 -5.60 -11.07
C THR A 143 16.02 -4.28 -11.47
N GLY A 144 17.10 -3.91 -10.77
CA GLY A 144 17.81 -2.64 -11.00
C GLY A 144 16.98 -1.39 -10.68
N THR A 145 15.86 -1.55 -9.98
CA THR A 145 14.94 -0.47 -9.64
C THR A 145 14.95 -0.23 -8.14
N THR A 146 15.10 1.04 -7.74
CA THR A 146 15.04 1.49 -6.34
C THR A 146 14.18 2.73 -6.23
N GLY A 147 13.75 3.06 -5.00
CA GLY A 147 12.97 4.26 -4.71
C GLY A 147 11.53 3.97 -4.33
N GLN A 148 10.73 5.04 -4.30
CA GLN A 148 9.31 4.97 -3.96
C GLN A 148 8.56 4.31 -5.12
N THR A 149 7.61 3.42 -4.85
CA THR A 149 6.76 2.84 -5.90
C THR A 149 5.34 3.38 -5.82
N ALA A 150 4.62 3.28 -6.93
CA ALA A 150 3.23 3.71 -7.05
C ALA A 150 2.46 2.77 -7.98
N TYR A 151 1.14 2.75 -7.80
CA TYR A 151 0.22 2.07 -8.71
C TYR A 151 -0.87 3.02 -9.21
N LYS A 152 -1.53 2.63 -10.29
CA LYS A 152 -2.69 3.36 -10.85
C LYS A 152 -3.73 2.37 -11.33
N LEU A 153 -4.97 2.57 -10.88
CA LEU A 153 -6.10 1.72 -11.25
C LEU A 153 -6.59 2.03 -12.67
N PRO A 154 -7.13 1.04 -13.41
CA PRO A 154 -7.76 1.26 -14.70
C PRO A 154 -8.82 2.37 -14.65
N GLY A 155 -8.79 3.26 -15.63
CA GLY A 155 -9.70 4.40 -15.72
C GLY A 155 -9.38 5.57 -14.77
N GLN A 156 -8.40 5.44 -13.87
CA GLN A 156 -7.93 6.56 -13.05
C GLN A 156 -6.78 7.31 -13.72
N ASN A 157 -6.66 8.59 -13.36
CA ASN A 157 -5.60 9.46 -13.84
C ASN A 157 -4.60 9.87 -12.74
N THR A 158 -4.71 9.31 -11.54
CA THR A 158 -3.87 9.66 -10.38
C THR A 158 -3.11 8.44 -9.89
N TRP A 159 -1.81 8.59 -9.66
CA TRP A 159 -0.99 7.55 -9.07
C TRP A 159 -1.14 7.53 -7.54
N ALA A 160 -1.31 6.34 -6.97
CA ALA A 160 -1.33 6.11 -5.53
C ALA A 160 0.03 5.56 -5.06
N LEU A 161 0.57 6.13 -3.99
CA LEU A 161 1.84 5.68 -3.42
C LEU A 161 1.69 4.30 -2.78
N ILE A 162 2.63 3.42 -3.05
CA ILE A 162 2.71 2.10 -2.43
C ILE A 162 3.47 2.21 -1.11
N SER A 163 2.87 1.73 -0.03
CA SER A 163 3.50 1.74 1.29
C SER A 163 4.76 0.86 1.35
N THR A 164 5.62 1.04 2.35
CA THR A 164 6.75 0.13 2.57
C THR A 164 6.27 -1.15 3.24
N CYS A 165 6.69 -2.32 2.75
CA CYS A 165 6.39 -3.59 3.41
C CYS A 165 7.08 -3.68 4.76
N LEU A 166 6.44 -4.37 5.71
CA LEU A 166 7.13 -4.84 6.90
C LEU A 166 7.99 -6.07 6.56
N GLY A 167 8.89 -6.46 7.46
CA GLY A 167 9.79 -7.60 7.26
C GLY A 167 11.08 -7.23 6.50
N THR A 168 11.66 -8.21 5.81
CA THR A 168 12.92 -8.05 5.06
C THR A 168 12.68 -8.15 3.56
N TYR A 169 13.67 -7.77 2.75
CA TYR A 169 13.59 -7.95 1.31
C TYR A 169 13.39 -9.41 0.89
N GLU A 170 13.99 -10.37 1.59
CA GLU A 170 13.82 -11.80 1.28
C GLU A 170 12.50 -12.37 1.76
N ASN A 171 11.97 -11.83 2.87
CA ASN A 171 10.71 -12.29 3.45
C ASN A 171 9.84 -11.08 3.86
N PRO A 172 9.28 -10.34 2.88
CA PRO A 172 8.35 -9.27 3.19
C PRO A 172 7.11 -9.85 3.85
N THR A 173 6.56 -9.11 4.80
CA THR A 173 5.23 -9.41 5.34
C THR A 173 4.19 -8.95 4.33
N ASP A 174 3.17 -9.79 4.11
CA ASP A 174 2.07 -9.44 3.20
C ASP A 174 1.39 -8.13 3.61
N PRO A 175 0.98 -7.29 2.64
CA PRO A 175 0.19 -6.11 2.93
C PRO A 175 -1.19 -6.50 3.49
N PRO A 176 -1.95 -5.55 4.06
CA PRO A 176 -3.36 -5.76 4.34
C PRO A 176 -4.12 -6.26 3.11
N LEU A 177 -5.20 -7.03 3.33
CA LEU A 177 -6.02 -7.58 2.25
C LEU A 177 -6.43 -6.48 1.25
N ASN A 178 -6.33 -6.80 -0.05
CA ASN A 178 -6.55 -5.88 -1.18
C ASN A 178 -5.55 -4.71 -1.29
N GLY A 179 -4.54 -4.65 -0.42
CA GLY A 179 -3.53 -3.62 -0.43
C GLY A 179 -2.25 -4.00 -1.17
N GLU A 180 -1.29 -3.11 -1.04
CA GLU A 180 0.01 -3.20 -1.69
C GLU A 180 1.12 -2.63 -0.80
N CYS A 181 2.29 -3.22 -0.89
CA CYS A 181 3.49 -2.70 -0.27
C CYS A 181 4.73 -3.00 -1.12
N SER A 182 5.82 -2.26 -0.90
CA SER A 182 7.09 -2.49 -1.57
C SER A 182 8.28 -2.55 -0.61
N VAL A 183 9.29 -3.32 -0.97
CA VAL A 183 10.56 -3.43 -0.25
C VAL A 183 11.72 -3.47 -1.23
N SER A 184 12.81 -2.77 -0.92
CA SER A 184 14.03 -2.74 -1.74
C SER A 184 15.24 -3.19 -0.94
N ASN A 185 16.18 -3.85 -1.61
CA ASN A 185 17.51 -4.18 -1.08
C ASN A 185 18.58 -3.14 -1.49
N GLY A 186 18.18 -2.01 -2.08
CA GLY A 186 19.09 -0.99 -2.62
C GLY A 186 19.58 -1.27 -4.05
N VAL A 187 19.15 -2.36 -4.68
CA VAL A 187 19.43 -2.70 -6.09
C VAL A 187 18.13 -3.02 -6.82
N ASP A 188 17.32 -3.88 -6.22
CA ASP A 188 16.05 -4.37 -6.74
C ASP A 188 14.90 -3.98 -5.80
N THR A 189 13.68 -4.01 -6.32
CA THR A 189 12.46 -3.73 -5.56
C THR A 189 11.44 -4.86 -5.77
N LYS A 190 10.86 -5.36 -4.68
CA LYS A 190 9.70 -6.26 -4.70
C LYS A 190 8.46 -5.47 -4.33
N ILE A 191 7.37 -5.66 -5.07
CA ILE A 191 6.04 -5.19 -4.73
C ILE A 191 5.20 -6.42 -4.38
N ALA A 192 4.66 -6.47 -3.16
CA ALA A 192 3.64 -7.43 -2.78
C ALA A 192 2.28 -6.76 -2.95
N THR A 193 1.35 -7.39 -3.67
CA THR A 193 0.02 -6.82 -3.96
C THR A 193 -1.05 -7.90 -4.03
N PHE A 194 -2.30 -7.51 -3.81
CA PHE A 194 -3.49 -8.36 -4.01
C PHE A 194 -4.25 -8.00 -5.29
N HIS A 195 -3.68 -7.14 -6.14
CA HIS A 195 -4.31 -6.75 -7.40
C HIS A 195 -3.31 -6.54 -8.53
N PHE A 196 -3.80 -6.72 -9.76
CA PHE A 196 -3.06 -6.35 -10.97
C PHE A 196 -3.63 -5.08 -11.59
N THR A 197 -2.72 -4.14 -11.86
CA THR A 197 -2.97 -2.78 -12.34
C THR A 197 -1.72 -2.27 -13.08
N GLU A 198 -1.55 -0.95 -13.17
CA GLU A 198 -0.30 -0.32 -13.58
C GLU A 198 0.59 -0.01 -12.37
N PHE A 199 1.89 -0.30 -12.46
CA PHE A 199 2.89 -0.03 -11.42
C PHE A 199 4.04 0.77 -11.99
N THR A 200 4.69 1.57 -11.14
CA THR A 200 5.88 2.33 -11.51
C THR A 200 6.78 2.60 -10.32
N ALA A 201 8.05 2.92 -10.62
CA ALA A 201 8.99 3.46 -9.66
C ALA A 201 9.10 4.98 -9.86
N LEU A 202 8.98 5.72 -8.77
CA LEU A 202 9.02 7.16 -8.72
C LEU A 202 10.40 7.66 -8.28
N SER A 203 10.88 8.67 -8.99
CA SER A 203 12.04 9.46 -8.58
C SER A 203 11.58 10.73 -7.87
N THR A 204 12.27 11.13 -6.81
CA THR A 204 11.96 12.39 -6.12
C THR A 204 12.36 13.60 -6.97
N ILE A 205 11.65 14.71 -6.79
CA ILE A 205 12.08 16.00 -7.33
C ILE A 205 13.24 16.47 -6.45
N SER A 206 14.45 16.55 -7.01
CA SER A 206 15.59 17.13 -6.29
C SER A 206 15.28 18.58 -5.91
N ALA A 207 15.34 18.90 -4.62
CA ALA A 207 15.27 20.28 -4.18
C ALA A 207 16.44 21.05 -4.81
N THR A 208 16.13 22.06 -5.63
CA THR A 208 17.13 23.02 -6.06
C THR A 208 17.57 23.79 -4.82
N THR A 209 18.74 23.45 -4.30
CA THR A 209 19.41 24.26 -3.28
C THR A 209 19.74 25.60 -3.93
N SER A 210 18.88 26.60 -3.78
CA SER A 210 19.29 27.99 -3.91
C SER A 210 20.25 28.27 -2.75
N SER A 211 21.53 28.02 -2.99
CA SER A 211 22.62 28.47 -2.13
C SER A 211 22.49 29.99 -1.96
N PRO A 212 22.47 30.55 -0.73
CA PRO A 212 22.55 31.99 -0.57
C PRO A 212 23.92 32.41 -1.08
N ALA A 213 23.93 33.15 -2.20
CA ALA A 213 25.14 33.76 -2.72
C ALA A 213 25.69 34.73 -1.67
N THR A 214 26.73 34.30 -0.96
CA THR A 214 27.59 35.16 -0.16
C THR A 214 28.17 36.21 -1.09
N THR A 215 27.70 37.45 -0.95
CA THR A 215 28.23 38.60 -1.68
C THR A 215 29.57 38.99 -1.04
N THR A 216 30.63 38.31 -1.45
CA THR A 216 32.00 38.67 -1.10
C THR A 216 32.35 39.93 -1.89
N THR A 217 32.20 41.09 -1.27
CA THR A 217 32.61 42.38 -1.85
C THR A 217 34.13 42.49 -1.75
N SER A 218 34.84 42.23 -2.85
CA SER A 218 36.25 42.57 -3.00
C SER A 218 36.37 44.05 -3.34
N SER A 219 36.63 44.86 -2.31
CA SER A 219 36.92 46.29 -2.42
C SER A 219 38.32 46.50 -3.02
N GLY A 220 38.36 46.91 -4.28
CA GLY A 220 39.51 47.53 -4.91
C GLY A 220 39.76 48.93 -4.33
N THR A 221 41.02 49.17 -3.98
CA THR A 221 41.61 50.42 -3.53
C THR A 221 41.51 51.51 -4.60
N ALA A 222 40.85 52.63 -4.26
CA ALA A 222 41.08 53.92 -4.91
C ALA A 222 40.89 55.05 -3.90
N SER A 223 41.98 55.77 -3.67
CA SER A 223 42.14 56.91 -2.80
C SER A 223 41.70 58.21 -3.49
N SER A 224 40.77 58.98 -2.90
CA SER A 224 40.77 60.45 -3.00
C SER A 224 39.91 61.11 -1.92
N SER A 225 40.60 61.80 -1.00
CA SER A 225 40.28 63.11 -0.38
C SER A 225 38.84 63.57 -0.20
N GLY A 226 38.49 63.94 1.05
CA GLY A 226 37.65 65.13 1.28
C GLY A 226 36.67 65.11 2.46
N GLY A 227 37.12 65.57 3.64
CA GLY A 227 36.39 66.52 4.50
C GLY A 227 35.10 66.12 5.24
N GLY A 228 35.23 65.97 6.57
CA GLY A 228 34.51 66.83 7.52
C GLY A 228 33.15 66.39 8.11
N GLY A 229 33.18 65.91 9.36
CA GLY A 229 32.37 66.51 10.44
C GLY A 229 31.14 65.78 10.99
N ARG A 230 31.12 65.66 12.34
CA ARG A 230 29.99 65.57 13.30
C ARG A 230 29.35 64.18 13.50
N THR A 231 29.64 63.46 14.60
CA THR A 231 29.11 63.51 16.00
C THR A 231 27.64 63.09 16.18
N GLY A 232 27.44 62.01 16.95
CA GLY A 232 26.18 61.53 17.55
C GLY A 232 26.20 59.99 17.60
N VAL A 233 26.66 59.30 18.66
CA VAL A 233 26.12 59.10 20.04
C VAL A 233 24.68 58.58 20.07
N GLY A 234 24.55 57.33 20.57
CA GLY A 234 23.32 56.59 20.87
C GLY A 234 23.60 55.09 20.79
N SER A 235 24.29 54.45 21.75
CA SER A 235 23.74 53.89 23.00
C SER A 235 22.43 53.14 22.78
N SER A 236 22.40 51.81 22.69
CA SER A 236 22.66 50.79 23.74
C SER A 236 21.35 50.21 24.27
N GLY A 237 21.18 48.90 24.04
CA GLY A 237 20.76 47.95 25.06
C GLY A 237 19.27 47.84 25.35
N GLY A 238 18.81 46.60 25.52
CA GLY A 238 17.62 46.35 26.31
C GLY A 238 16.79 45.15 25.89
N SER A 239 17.40 43.97 25.79
CA SER A 239 16.68 42.71 26.00
C SER A 239 16.12 42.66 27.41
N GLY A 240 14.85 42.29 27.56
CA GLY A 240 14.26 41.99 28.86
C GLY A 240 12.75 41.90 28.83
N SER A 241 12.22 40.73 28.47
CA SER A 241 10.83 40.37 28.76
C SER A 241 10.76 38.93 29.22
N SER A 242 10.57 38.77 30.53
CA SER A 242 10.11 37.57 31.22
C SER A 242 8.59 37.45 31.12
N SER A 243 8.07 36.25 30.84
CA SER A 243 6.72 35.78 31.18
C SER A 243 6.58 34.34 30.66
N SER A 244 6.57 33.29 31.49
CA SER A 244 5.46 32.78 32.32
C SER A 244 4.17 32.46 31.54
N ALA A 245 3.87 31.15 31.51
CA ALA A 245 2.57 30.49 31.33
C ALA A 245 1.82 30.66 29.98
N GLY A 246 1.53 29.53 29.33
CA GLY A 246 0.62 29.45 28.20
C GLY A 246 0.66 28.13 27.44
N PHE A 247 0.17 27.04 28.06
CA PHE A 247 -0.28 25.86 27.31
C PHE A 247 -1.56 26.24 26.55
N ALA A 248 -1.45 26.55 25.26
CA ALA A 248 -2.59 26.59 24.34
C ALA A 248 -2.11 26.48 22.88
N GLY A 249 -2.61 25.48 22.16
CA GLY A 249 -2.79 25.54 20.71
C GLY A 249 -1.54 25.40 19.85
N ARG A 250 -0.82 24.27 19.94
CA ARG A 250 -0.02 23.83 18.79
C ARG A 250 -0.92 23.04 17.87
N LEU A 251 -1.46 23.73 16.87
CA LEU A 251 -2.12 23.13 15.71
C LEU A 251 -1.22 22.01 15.18
N LEU A 252 -1.72 20.77 15.23
CA LEU A 252 -1.13 19.65 14.53
C LEU A 252 -1.28 19.94 13.02
N PRO A 253 -0.22 19.79 12.21
CA PRO A 253 -0.39 19.86 10.76
C PRO A 253 -1.25 18.67 10.32
N GLU A 254 -2.42 18.97 9.78
CA GLU A 254 -3.19 18.02 8.97
C GLU A 254 -2.36 17.68 7.73
N GLY A 255 -1.83 16.46 7.70
CA GLY A 255 -1.01 15.97 6.61
C GLY A 255 -1.05 14.46 6.56
N GLU A 256 -1.69 13.96 5.51
CA GLU A 256 -1.64 12.58 4.98
C GLU A 256 -2.48 11.51 5.69
N SER A 257 -3.74 11.43 5.26
CA SER A 257 -4.66 10.33 5.55
C SER A 257 -4.31 9.08 4.73
N GLN A 258 -3.35 8.29 5.19
CA GLN A 258 -3.35 6.84 4.93
C GLN A 258 -4.64 6.29 5.56
N ILE A 259 -5.45 5.48 4.87
CA ILE A 259 -6.60 4.80 5.50
C ILE A 259 -6.06 3.69 6.40
N ARG A 260 -5.48 4.08 7.53
CA ARG A 260 -5.22 3.21 8.66
C ARG A 260 -6.55 3.03 9.35
N VAL A 261 -7.07 1.79 9.36
CA VAL A 261 -8.34 1.46 10.04
C VAL A 261 -8.32 1.94 11.50
N PHE A 262 -7.14 1.88 12.13
CA PHE A 262 -6.86 2.52 13.40
C PHE A 262 -5.71 3.52 13.25
N PRO A 263 -5.84 4.77 13.69
CA PRO A 263 -4.70 5.68 13.81
C PRO A 263 -3.60 5.14 14.73
N ASN A 264 -2.34 5.53 14.51
CA ASN A 264 -1.21 5.11 15.37
C ASN A 264 -1.41 5.42 16.86
N TRP A 265 -2.08 6.54 17.17
CA TRP A 265 -2.37 6.92 18.55
C TRP A 265 -3.37 5.97 19.23
N PHE A 266 -4.19 5.25 18.45
CA PHE A 266 -5.23 4.38 18.97
C PHE A 266 -4.63 3.19 19.75
N GLN A 267 -3.66 2.51 19.15
CA GLN A 267 -2.91 1.42 19.80
C GLN A 267 -2.09 1.93 20.98
N THR A 268 -1.37 3.03 20.79
CA THR A 268 -0.37 3.51 21.76
C THR A 268 -0.97 4.28 22.93
N SER A 269 -2.17 4.86 22.78
CA SER A 269 -2.84 5.65 23.82
C SER A 269 -4.11 4.98 24.33
N LEU A 270 -5.15 4.85 23.51
CA LEU A 270 -6.46 4.41 24.00
C LEU A 270 -6.44 2.94 24.47
N VAL A 271 -5.80 2.07 23.69
CA VAL A 271 -5.70 0.64 23.99
C VAL A 271 -4.73 0.40 25.15
N THR A 272 -3.58 1.08 25.16
CA THR A 272 -2.64 1.03 26.29
C THR A 272 -3.30 1.45 27.60
N TYR A 273 -4.01 2.59 27.63
CA TYR A 273 -4.70 3.06 28.84
C TYR A 273 -5.77 2.08 29.32
N TRP A 274 -6.42 1.36 28.41
CA TRP A 274 -7.38 0.33 28.78
C TRP A 274 -6.73 -0.95 29.31
N ILE A 275 -5.59 -1.36 28.74
CA ILE A 275 -4.81 -2.52 29.21
C ILE A 275 -4.19 -2.26 30.59
N GLU A 276 -3.75 -1.03 30.83
CA GLU A 276 -3.15 -0.60 32.11
C GLU A 276 -4.20 -0.22 33.17
N ASP A 277 -5.47 -0.54 32.93
CA ASP A 277 -6.60 -0.25 33.83
C ASP A 277 -6.74 1.24 34.21
N SER A 278 -6.20 2.14 33.38
CA SER A 278 -6.31 3.60 33.53
C SER A 278 -7.64 4.15 33.03
N ILE A 279 -8.36 3.38 32.20
CA ILE A 279 -9.76 3.59 31.83
C ILE A 279 -10.53 2.28 31.96
N THR A 280 -11.80 2.37 32.33
CA THR A 280 -12.70 1.22 32.52
C THR A 280 -13.16 0.60 31.20
N ASP A 281 -13.69 -0.62 31.25
CA ASP A 281 -14.23 -1.31 30.07
C ASP A 281 -15.38 -0.53 29.40
N ASP A 282 -16.23 0.12 30.19
CA ASP A 282 -17.34 0.93 29.67
C ASP A 282 -16.85 2.25 29.06
N GLU A 283 -15.83 2.88 29.64
CA GLU A 283 -15.18 4.05 29.04
C GLU A 283 -14.48 3.73 27.72
N PHE A 284 -13.80 2.58 27.65
CA PHE A 284 -13.19 2.11 26.42
C PHE A 284 -14.25 1.83 25.35
N LYS A 285 -15.33 1.09 25.67
CA LYS A 285 -16.46 0.86 24.75
C LYS A 285 -17.05 2.17 24.21
N ASN A 286 -17.30 3.13 25.11
CA ASN A 286 -17.86 4.43 24.75
C ASN A 286 -16.89 5.23 23.84
N ALA A 287 -15.59 5.17 24.11
CA ALA A 287 -14.58 5.77 23.25
C ALA A 287 -14.56 5.14 21.85
N ILE A 288 -14.60 3.81 21.74
CA ILE A 288 -14.69 3.10 20.44
C ILE A 288 -15.95 3.51 19.67
N ASN A 289 -17.10 3.52 20.35
CA ASN A 289 -18.37 3.92 19.75
C ASN A 289 -18.35 5.37 19.25
N TYR A 290 -17.75 6.28 20.02
CA TYR A 290 -17.57 7.66 19.61
C TYR A 290 -16.68 7.78 18.36
N LEU A 291 -15.55 7.06 18.33
CA LEU A 291 -14.61 7.08 17.20
C LEU A 291 -15.22 6.51 15.91
N LEU A 292 -16.01 5.45 16.01
CA LEU A 292 -16.78 4.90 14.90
C LEU A 292 -17.83 5.89 14.40
N ASN A 293 -18.63 6.47 15.31
CA ASN A 293 -19.69 7.42 14.96
C ASN A 293 -19.14 8.70 14.30
N LYS A 294 -17.93 9.12 14.68
CA LYS A 294 -17.24 10.26 14.07
C LYS A 294 -16.44 9.90 12.83
N ASN A 295 -16.49 8.64 12.37
CA ASN A 295 -15.70 8.12 11.25
C ASN A 295 -14.18 8.32 11.41
N ILE A 296 -13.70 8.41 12.65
CA ILE A 296 -12.27 8.52 12.99
C ILE A 296 -11.58 7.15 12.82
N ILE A 297 -12.31 6.06 13.08
CA ILE A 297 -11.94 4.68 12.75
C ILE A 297 -13.04 4.07 11.89
N LYS A 298 -12.68 3.22 10.92
CA LYS A 298 -13.63 2.58 9.99
C LYS A 298 -13.51 1.07 10.04
N ILE A 299 -14.47 0.41 10.69
CA ILE A 299 -14.57 -1.04 10.74
C ILE A 299 -15.70 -1.47 9.81
N ASN A 300 -15.38 -2.09 8.68
CA ASN A 300 -16.38 -2.68 7.80
C ASN A 300 -16.82 -4.01 8.41
N VAL A 301 -18.05 -4.08 8.92
CA VAL A 301 -18.62 -5.29 9.52
C VAL A 301 -19.39 -6.02 8.40
N PRO A 302 -18.83 -7.07 7.76
CA PRO A 302 -19.63 -7.91 6.89
C PRO A 302 -20.71 -8.59 7.73
N SER A 303 -21.96 -8.47 7.30
CA SER A 303 -23.09 -9.19 7.90
C SER A 303 -22.85 -10.70 7.77
N GLU A 304 -22.77 -11.35 8.93
CA GLU A 304 -22.71 -12.80 9.15
C GLU A 304 -21.53 -13.54 8.48
N GLN A 305 -20.47 -13.74 9.26
CA GLN A 305 -19.50 -14.81 9.03
C GLN A 305 -19.59 -15.80 10.19
N ASN A 306 -19.94 -17.05 9.88
CA ASN A 306 -19.83 -18.18 10.79
C ASN A 306 -18.34 -18.55 10.92
N VAL A 307 -17.65 -17.91 11.86
CA VAL A 307 -16.26 -18.18 12.18
C VAL A 307 -16.21 -19.25 13.26
N GLN A 308 -15.49 -20.34 13.02
CA GLN A 308 -15.25 -21.39 14.02
C GLN A 308 -14.70 -20.79 15.31
N LEU A 309 -15.37 -21.20 16.40
CA LEU A 309 -15.24 -20.77 17.79
C LEU A 309 -13.78 -20.56 18.25
N LEU A 310 -13.35 -19.31 18.40
CA LEU A 310 -12.33 -18.95 19.39
C LEU A 310 -13.09 -18.45 20.62
N ASP A 311 -13.51 -19.40 21.46
CA ASP A 311 -14.20 -19.16 22.71
C ASP A 311 -13.24 -18.48 23.70
N LEU A 312 -13.20 -17.14 23.72
CA LEU A 312 -12.21 -16.37 24.49
C LEU A 312 -12.82 -15.13 25.17
N ALA A 313 -13.93 -15.27 25.89
CA ALA A 313 -14.17 -14.42 27.06
C ALA A 313 -13.54 -15.15 28.26
N PRO A 314 -12.32 -14.76 28.71
CA PRO A 314 -12.00 -13.49 29.37
C PRO A 314 -10.73 -12.81 28.80
N SER A 315 -10.36 -13.08 27.54
CA SER A 315 -9.02 -12.78 27.00
C SER A 315 -8.97 -11.59 26.05
N ILE A 316 -10.03 -10.79 25.91
CA ILE A 316 -10.06 -9.68 24.95
C ILE A 316 -8.95 -8.65 25.23
N LYS A 317 -8.76 -8.23 26.49
CA LYS A 317 -7.62 -7.37 26.88
C LYS A 317 -6.27 -7.99 26.51
N ASN A 318 -6.13 -9.31 26.63
CA ASN A 318 -4.90 -10.01 26.27
C ASN A 318 -4.66 -10.03 24.75
N LEU A 319 -5.72 -10.13 23.95
CA LEU A 319 -5.63 -9.99 22.49
C LEU A 319 -5.23 -8.56 22.10
N PHE A 320 -5.83 -7.55 22.73
CA PHE A 320 -5.41 -6.16 22.52
C PHE A 320 -3.97 -5.91 23.00
N LYS A 321 -3.51 -6.58 24.05
CA LYS A 321 -2.10 -6.55 24.50
C LYS A 321 -1.14 -7.19 23.49
N LEU A 322 -1.52 -8.33 22.91
CA LEU A 322 -0.74 -8.94 21.84
C LEU A 322 -0.69 -8.02 20.60
N TRP A 323 -1.75 -7.25 20.35
CA TRP A 323 -1.77 -6.26 19.29
C TRP A 323 -0.85 -5.06 19.55
N THR A 324 -0.81 -4.52 20.78
CA THR A 324 0.14 -3.45 21.13
C THR A 324 1.59 -3.90 21.13
N MET A 325 1.85 -5.21 21.18
CA MET A 325 3.18 -5.82 21.08
C MET A 325 3.55 -6.25 19.64
N ASP A 326 2.78 -5.84 18.63
CA ASP A 326 2.93 -6.25 17.23
C ASP A 326 2.90 -7.78 17.03
N LYS A 327 2.28 -8.51 17.96
CA LYS A 327 2.08 -9.98 17.89
C LYS A 327 0.75 -10.38 17.25
N LEU A 328 -0.16 -9.43 17.09
CA LEU A 328 -1.39 -9.57 16.31
C LEU A 328 -1.46 -8.45 15.29
N THR A 329 -2.12 -8.70 14.16
CA THR A 329 -2.29 -7.72 13.09
C THR A 329 -3.59 -6.93 13.27
N ASP A 330 -3.67 -5.73 12.68
CA ASP A 330 -4.90 -4.91 12.65
C ASP A 330 -6.10 -5.71 12.11
N SER A 331 -5.88 -6.53 11.08
CA SER A 331 -6.91 -7.41 10.49
C SER A 331 -7.44 -8.45 11.50
N ALA A 332 -6.56 -9.02 12.33
CA ALA A 332 -6.98 -9.95 13.39
C ALA A 332 -7.84 -9.23 14.44
N ILE A 333 -7.45 -8.03 14.87
CA ILE A 333 -8.22 -7.23 15.83
C ILE A 333 -9.55 -6.74 15.26
N ILE A 334 -9.60 -6.36 13.98
CA ILE A 334 -10.85 -6.01 13.29
C ILE A 334 -11.84 -7.17 13.33
N LYS A 335 -11.39 -8.40 13.02
CA LYS A 335 -12.24 -9.60 13.08
C LYS A 335 -12.75 -9.87 14.49
N ILE A 336 -11.90 -9.67 15.50
CA ILE A 336 -12.28 -9.81 16.91
C ILE A 336 -13.34 -8.77 17.30
N ILE A 337 -13.11 -7.48 17.04
CA ILE A 337 -14.09 -6.42 17.35
C ILE A 337 -15.42 -6.66 16.63
N THR A 338 -15.36 -7.06 15.37
CA THR A 338 -16.53 -7.41 14.55
C THR A 338 -17.34 -8.54 15.17
N TYR A 339 -16.67 -9.62 15.61
CA TYR A 339 -17.31 -10.74 16.28
C TYR A 339 -18.00 -10.32 17.59
N TYR A 340 -17.29 -9.63 18.48
CA TYR A 340 -17.82 -9.23 19.80
C TYR A 340 -19.03 -8.30 19.72
N ARG A 341 -19.05 -7.43 18.69
CA ARG A 341 -20.23 -6.63 18.35
C ARG A 341 -21.40 -7.47 17.85
N ALA A 342 -21.13 -8.45 16.98
CA ALA A 342 -22.17 -9.32 16.44
C ALA A 342 -22.84 -10.20 17.53
N VAL A 343 -22.08 -10.66 18.53
CA VAL A 343 -22.62 -11.46 19.65
C VAL A 343 -23.21 -10.62 20.79
N GLY A 344 -23.25 -9.29 20.67
CA GLY A 344 -23.86 -8.39 21.66
C GLY A 344 -23.10 -8.28 22.99
N VAL A 345 -21.83 -8.68 23.01
CA VAL A 345 -20.93 -8.55 24.18
C VAL A 345 -20.21 -7.19 24.17
N TRP A 346 -20.31 -6.46 23.05
CA TRP A 346 -19.78 -5.11 22.81
C TRP A 346 -20.75 -4.23 22.01
#